data_AF-A0A662F0M2-F1
#
_entry.id   AF-A0A662F0M2-F1
#
_cell.length_a   1.000
_cell.length_b   1.000
_cell.length_c   1.000
_cell.angle_alpha   90.00
_cell.angle_beta   90.00
_cell.angle_gamma   90.00
#
_symmetry.space_group_name_H-M   'P 1'
#
loop_
_entity.id
_entity.type
_entity.pdbx_description
1 polymer ?
#
loop_
_entity_poly.entity_id
_entity_poly.type
_entity_poly.pdbx_seq_one_letter_code
_entity_poly.pdbx_strand_id
1 'polypeptide(L)'
;MASRLAILTLGFDLKFQLRTLSKFSGKIDKVVIVRPEDTSEKSKKAEKELVEFVKEILGLEVNVIKLKVENPGEAIANLYSYLVKETPSSVIADLSGGMRALILEVLASLMNALPLERTKIIIWTENLKTRLEICPRIFALPQLDELSIKILSVLSDGVPRRLKELTINVNAPKTTVFTKLKKLVESGLVYESRERPGIKYMITNTGRIALKIVEAKTK
;
A
#
# COMPACT_ATOMS: atom_id res chain seq x y z
N MET A 1 2.39 -9.91 -19.62
CA MET A 1 2.76 -9.94 -18.19
C MET A 1 2.01 -8.81 -17.50
N ALA A 2 1.54 -9.00 -16.26
CA ALA A 2 0.86 -7.94 -15.51
C ALA A 2 1.85 -6.80 -15.17
N SER A 3 1.48 -5.56 -15.47
CA SER A 3 2.36 -4.38 -15.36
C SER A 3 2.63 -3.99 -13.90
N ARG A 4 3.78 -3.39 -13.64
CA ARG A 4 4.10 -2.70 -12.38
C ARG A 4 3.67 -1.24 -12.50
N LEU A 5 2.66 -0.86 -11.74
CA LEU A 5 1.95 0.42 -11.91
C LEU A 5 2.43 1.46 -10.89
N ALA A 6 2.70 2.67 -11.35
CA ALA A 6 2.83 3.85 -10.49
C ALA A 6 1.57 4.71 -10.62
N ILE A 7 0.94 5.04 -9.50
CA ILE A 7 -0.20 5.95 -9.43
C ILE A 7 0.24 7.20 -8.70
N LEU A 8 0.12 8.36 -9.33
CA LEU A 8 0.64 9.63 -8.82
C LEU A 8 -0.51 10.63 -8.71
N THR A 9 -0.84 11.07 -7.50
CA THR A 9 -1.74 12.23 -7.35
C THR A 9 -1.00 13.49 -7.75
N LEU A 10 -1.66 14.40 -8.48
CA LEU A 10 -1.03 15.58 -9.04
C LEU A 10 -1.70 16.87 -8.56
N GLY A 11 -0.86 17.84 -8.20
CA GLY A 11 -1.22 19.24 -7.98
C GLY A 11 -0.43 20.15 -8.92
N PHE A 12 0.11 21.25 -8.39
CA PHE A 12 0.92 22.19 -9.16
C PHE A 12 2.44 22.01 -8.99
N ASP A 13 2.90 21.34 -7.92
CA ASP A 13 4.32 21.05 -7.68
C ASP A 13 4.61 19.58 -8.03
N LEU A 14 5.61 19.36 -8.88
CA LEU A 14 6.02 18.05 -9.41
C LEU A 14 7.12 17.36 -8.61
N LYS A 15 7.72 18.04 -7.62
CA LYS A 15 8.93 17.54 -6.94
C LYS A 15 8.73 16.15 -6.36
N PHE A 16 7.55 15.87 -5.80
CA PHE A 16 7.24 14.57 -5.21
C PHE A 16 7.19 13.46 -6.26
N GLN A 17 6.45 13.68 -7.34
CA GLN A 17 6.24 12.74 -8.44
C GLN A 17 7.57 12.43 -9.12
N LEU A 18 8.36 13.46 -9.44
CA LEU A 18 9.69 13.30 -10.03
C LEU A 18 10.64 12.53 -9.11
N ARG A 19 10.58 12.80 -7.79
CA ARG A 19 11.40 12.09 -6.79
C ARG A 19 11.02 10.62 -6.70
N THR A 20 9.73 10.30 -6.69
CA THR A 20 9.24 8.92 -6.68
C THR A 20 9.64 8.19 -7.95
N LEU A 21 9.35 8.75 -9.12
CA LEU A 21 9.69 8.15 -10.41
C LEU A 21 11.19 7.89 -10.53
N SER A 22 12.03 8.85 -10.14
CA SER A 22 13.48 8.66 -10.11
C SER A 22 13.93 7.51 -9.19
N LYS A 23 13.32 7.38 -8.01
CA LYS A 23 13.68 6.33 -7.04
C LYS A 23 13.18 4.94 -7.40
N PHE A 24 12.11 4.85 -8.16
CA PHE A 24 11.50 3.58 -8.58
C PHE A 24 11.69 3.31 -10.08
N SER A 25 12.60 4.03 -10.74
CA SER A 25 13.00 3.73 -12.12
C SER A 25 13.44 2.27 -12.26
N GLY A 26 13.04 1.62 -13.36
CA GLY A 26 13.23 0.19 -13.59
C GLY A 26 12.31 -0.74 -12.77
N LYS A 27 11.52 -0.20 -11.83
CA LYS A 27 10.49 -0.92 -11.05
C LYS A 27 9.06 -0.59 -11.46
N ILE A 28 8.90 0.24 -12.49
CA ILE A 28 7.62 0.73 -13.00
C ILE A 28 7.60 0.47 -14.49
N ASP A 29 6.47 -0.03 -15.00
CA ASP A 29 6.24 -0.26 -16.42
C ASP A 29 5.20 0.72 -16.99
N LYS A 30 4.33 1.25 -16.13
CA LYS A 30 3.23 2.15 -16.50
C LYS A 30 2.95 3.17 -15.41
N VAL A 31 2.60 4.39 -15.80
CA VAL A 31 2.26 5.49 -14.90
C VAL A 31 0.81 5.93 -15.11
N VAL A 32 0.10 6.18 -14.01
CA VAL A 32 -1.24 6.76 -13.99
C VAL A 32 -1.16 8.03 -13.17
N ILE A 33 -1.37 9.16 -13.82
CA ILE A 33 -1.44 10.47 -13.18
C ILE A 33 -2.90 10.73 -12.86
N VAL A 34 -3.23 10.99 -11.60
CA VAL A 34 -4.58 11.31 -11.17
C VAL A 34 -4.63 12.76 -10.72
N ARG A 35 -5.58 13.53 -11.26
CA ARG A 35 -5.77 14.94 -10.93
C ARG A 35 -7.25 15.31 -10.87
N PRO A 36 -7.59 16.47 -10.28
CA PRO A 36 -8.95 17.01 -10.39
C PRO A 36 -9.29 17.31 -11.85
N GLU A 37 -10.57 17.30 -12.22
CA GLU A 37 -11.05 17.74 -13.54
C GLU A 37 -10.85 19.25 -13.70
N ASP A 38 -11.34 20.00 -12.70
CA ASP A 38 -11.16 21.44 -12.58
C ASP A 38 -9.77 21.78 -12.03
N THR A 39 -8.94 22.37 -12.88
CA THR A 39 -7.55 22.66 -12.51
C THR A 39 -7.09 24.02 -13.03
N SER A 40 -6.26 24.69 -12.25
CA SER A 40 -5.58 25.91 -12.66
C SER A 40 -4.60 25.67 -13.83
N GLU A 41 -4.28 26.72 -14.57
CA GLU A 41 -3.25 26.67 -15.64
C GLU A 41 -1.89 26.16 -15.13
N LYS A 42 -1.54 26.46 -13.88
CA LYS A 42 -0.32 25.92 -13.24
C LYS A 42 -0.35 24.40 -13.16
N SER A 43 -1.50 23.82 -12.84
CA SER A 43 -1.65 22.37 -12.73
C SER A 43 -1.67 21.70 -14.10
N LYS A 44 -2.26 22.33 -15.12
CA LYS A 44 -2.18 21.86 -16.51
C LYS A 44 -0.75 21.86 -17.04
N LYS A 45 0.03 22.89 -16.69
CA LYS A 45 1.46 22.95 -17.03
C LYS A 45 2.23 21.81 -16.35
N ALA A 46 1.97 21.59 -15.06
CA ALA A 46 2.57 20.50 -14.30
C ALA A 46 2.21 19.12 -14.89
N GLU A 47 0.95 18.90 -15.28
CA GLU A 47 0.51 17.69 -15.98
C GLU A 47 1.31 17.48 -17.26
N LYS A 48 1.39 18.50 -18.11
CA LYS A 48 2.12 18.42 -19.38
C LYS A 48 3.59 18.05 -19.16
N GLU A 49 4.26 18.76 -18.25
CA GLU A 49 5.67 18.52 -17.93
C GLU A 49 5.89 17.11 -17.36
N LEU A 50 4.99 16.61 -16.52
CA LEU A 50 5.10 15.25 -15.97
C LEU A 50 4.84 14.18 -17.05
N VAL A 51 3.88 14.39 -17.94
CA VAL A 51 3.60 13.48 -19.07
C VAL A 51 4.80 13.41 -20.01
N GLU A 52 5.38 14.55 -20.37
CA GLU A 52 6.60 14.64 -21.19
C GLU A 52 7.75 13.91 -20.50
N PHE A 53 7.98 14.14 -19.20
CA PHE A 53 9.00 13.42 -18.43
C PHE A 53 8.81 11.89 -18.48
N VAL A 54 7.58 11.40 -18.27
CA VAL A 54 7.33 9.95 -18.26
C VAL A 54 7.52 9.34 -19.65
N LYS A 55 7.04 9.99 -20.71
CA LYS A 55 7.12 9.46 -22.07
C LYS A 55 8.52 9.59 -22.66
N GLU A 56 9.12 10.77 -22.58
CA GLU A 56 10.34 11.10 -23.31
C GLU A 56 11.60 10.73 -22.54
N ILE A 57 11.57 10.87 -21.20
CA ILE A 57 12.74 10.60 -20.36
C ILE A 57 12.72 9.16 -19.85
N LEU A 58 11.57 8.65 -19.40
CA LEU A 58 11.48 7.28 -18.89
C LEU A 58 11.07 6.25 -19.95
N GLY A 59 10.51 6.66 -21.08
CA GLY A 59 10.04 5.74 -22.13
C GLY A 59 8.86 4.86 -21.68
N LEU A 60 8.05 5.32 -20.71
CA LEU A 60 6.96 4.53 -20.13
C LEU A 60 5.59 4.94 -20.67
N GLU A 61 4.63 4.01 -20.63
CA GLU A 61 3.23 4.33 -20.86
C GLU A 61 2.71 5.26 -19.74
N VAL A 62 1.96 6.30 -20.11
CA VAL A 62 1.32 7.20 -19.16
C VAL A 62 -0.13 7.47 -19.54
N ASN A 63 -1.01 7.35 -18.55
CA ASN A 63 -2.42 7.74 -18.65
C ASN A 63 -2.73 8.82 -17.63
N VAL A 64 -3.57 9.78 -18.01
CA VAL A 64 -4.06 10.82 -17.12
C VAL A 64 -5.54 10.59 -16.83
N ILE A 65 -5.88 10.46 -15.55
CA ILE A 65 -7.26 10.33 -15.06
C ILE A 65 -7.66 11.63 -14.39
N LYS A 66 -8.81 12.15 -14.81
CA LYS A 66 -9.42 13.36 -14.27
C LYS A 66 -10.61 12.96 -13.40
N LEU A 67 -10.66 13.45 -12.16
CA LEU A 67 -11.71 13.15 -11.20
C LEU A 67 -12.45 14.42 -10.78
N LYS A 68 -13.78 14.34 -10.63
CA LYS A 68 -14.60 15.38 -10.02
C LYS A 68 -14.52 15.25 -8.51
N VAL A 69 -13.60 16.00 -7.89
CA VAL A 69 -13.29 15.90 -6.45
C VAL A 69 -14.47 16.42 -5.59
N GLU A 70 -15.37 17.19 -6.18
CA GLU A 70 -16.60 17.67 -5.56
C GLU A 70 -17.66 16.56 -5.44
N ASN A 71 -17.50 15.45 -6.18
CA ASN A 71 -18.34 14.27 -6.11
C ASN A 71 -17.51 13.00 -5.78
N PRO A 72 -17.13 12.79 -4.51
CA PRO A 72 -16.24 11.71 -4.11
C PRO A 72 -16.76 10.32 -4.51
N GLY A 73 -18.07 10.08 -4.49
CA GLY A 73 -18.64 8.79 -4.87
C GLY A 73 -18.37 8.45 -6.34
N GLU A 74 -18.57 9.42 -7.23
CA GLU A 74 -18.28 9.27 -8.67
C GLU A 74 -16.77 9.19 -8.92
N ALA A 75 -15.97 10.04 -8.26
CA ALA A 75 -14.52 10.01 -8.37
C ALA A 75 -13.94 8.64 -7.98
N ILE A 76 -14.37 8.09 -6.84
CA ILE A 76 -13.94 6.79 -6.36
C ILE A 76 -14.39 5.67 -7.31
N ALA A 77 -15.66 5.67 -7.75
CA ALA A 77 -16.19 4.65 -8.65
C ALA A 77 -15.48 4.64 -10.01
N ASN A 78 -15.16 5.82 -10.56
CA ASN A 78 -14.46 5.97 -11.83
C ASN A 78 -13.04 5.43 -11.74
N LEU A 79 -12.28 5.82 -10.71
CA LEU A 79 -10.92 5.33 -10.53
C LEU A 79 -10.91 3.84 -10.18
N TYR A 80 -11.83 3.36 -9.34
CA TYR A 80 -12.00 1.93 -9.08
C TYR A 80 -12.17 1.14 -10.38
N SER A 81 -13.11 1.58 -11.24
CA SER A 81 -13.42 0.91 -12.50
C SER A 81 -12.25 0.89 -13.47
N TYR A 82 -11.38 1.90 -13.41
CA TYR A 82 -10.12 1.91 -14.14
C TYR A 82 -9.13 0.89 -13.56
N LEU A 83 -8.89 0.93 -12.25
CA LEU A 83 -7.87 0.12 -11.58
C LEU A 83 -8.14 -1.38 -11.64
N VAL A 84 -9.40 -1.82 -11.54
CA VAL A 84 -9.75 -3.24 -11.64
C VAL A 84 -9.46 -3.83 -13.02
N LYS A 85 -9.44 -3.00 -14.08
CA LYS A 85 -9.11 -3.43 -15.46
C LYS A 85 -7.61 -3.57 -15.69
N GLU A 86 -6.79 -2.82 -14.96
CA GLU A 86 -5.32 -2.85 -15.13
C GLU A 86 -4.70 -4.16 -14.62
N THR A 87 -5.28 -4.80 -13.60
CA THR A 87 -4.78 -6.05 -12.98
C THR A 87 -3.26 -6.06 -12.70
N PRO A 88 -2.69 -5.02 -12.06
CA PRO A 88 -1.24 -4.87 -11.93
C PRO A 88 -0.60 -5.94 -11.04
N SER A 89 0.67 -6.28 -11.33
CA SER A 89 1.46 -7.22 -10.51
C SER A 89 1.93 -6.58 -9.20
N SER A 90 2.20 -5.27 -9.22
CA SER A 90 2.51 -4.46 -8.04
C SER A 90 2.15 -3.01 -8.28
N VAL A 91 1.80 -2.29 -7.22
CA VAL A 91 1.39 -0.88 -7.29
C VAL A 91 2.19 -0.03 -6.30
N ILE A 92 2.70 1.10 -6.80
CA ILE A 92 3.28 2.17 -6.00
C ILE A 92 2.38 3.39 -6.17
N ALA A 93 1.71 3.81 -5.11
CA ALA A 93 0.85 4.98 -5.10
C ALA A 93 1.54 6.13 -4.36
N ASP A 94 2.00 7.15 -5.09
CA ASP A 94 2.50 8.39 -4.49
C ASP A 94 1.33 9.34 -4.22
N LEU A 95 1.06 9.53 -2.93
CA LEU A 95 -0.03 10.38 -2.43
C LEU A 95 0.51 11.67 -1.79
N SER A 96 1.76 12.07 -2.11
CA SER A 96 2.42 13.21 -1.46
C SER A 96 1.94 14.56 -1.98
N GLY A 97 1.42 14.63 -3.21
CA GLY A 97 1.04 15.87 -3.88
C GLY A 97 -0.43 15.92 -4.30
N GLY A 98 -0.93 17.12 -4.60
CA GLY A 98 -2.31 17.34 -5.03
C GLY A 98 -3.25 17.74 -3.90
N MET A 99 -4.54 17.83 -4.23
CA MET A 99 -5.58 18.19 -3.26
C MET A 99 -5.77 17.06 -2.24
N ARG A 100 -6.02 17.42 -0.98
CA ARG A 100 -6.26 16.43 0.09
C ARG A 100 -7.49 15.55 -0.18
N ALA A 101 -8.57 16.14 -0.72
CA ALA A 101 -9.77 15.39 -1.09
C ALA A 101 -9.45 14.36 -2.19
N LEU A 102 -8.74 14.76 -3.25
CA LEU A 102 -8.24 13.84 -4.28
C LEU A 102 -7.40 12.71 -3.68
N ILE A 103 -6.47 13.01 -2.77
CA ILE A 103 -5.63 12.01 -2.11
C ILE A 103 -6.49 10.96 -1.39
N LEU A 104 -7.54 11.38 -0.68
CA LEU A 104 -8.44 10.47 0.03
C LEU A 104 -9.30 9.63 -0.94
N GLU A 105 -9.78 10.21 -2.03
CA GLU A 105 -10.52 9.50 -3.08
C GLU A 105 -9.66 8.44 -3.77
N VAL A 106 -8.40 8.78 -4.08
CA VAL A 106 -7.43 7.83 -4.63
C VAL A 106 -7.14 6.73 -3.61
N LEU A 107 -6.89 7.06 -2.34
CA LEU A 107 -6.68 6.07 -1.29
C LEU A 107 -7.87 5.11 -1.18
N ALA A 108 -9.09 5.62 -1.13
CA ALA A 108 -10.30 4.81 -1.06
C ALA A 108 -10.43 3.90 -2.29
N SER A 109 -10.15 4.41 -3.49
CA SER A 109 -10.16 3.62 -4.73
C SER A 109 -9.13 2.49 -4.69
N LEU A 110 -7.89 2.77 -4.28
CA LEU A 110 -6.83 1.78 -4.14
C LEU A 110 -7.20 0.67 -3.17
N MET A 111 -7.76 1.04 -2.02
CA MET A 111 -8.14 0.09 -0.96
C MET A 111 -9.23 -0.89 -1.41
N ASN A 112 -10.08 -0.48 -2.35
CA ASN A 112 -11.20 -1.31 -2.82
C ASN A 112 -10.90 -2.03 -4.13
N ALA A 113 -10.07 -1.45 -5.01
CA ALA A 113 -9.83 -1.99 -6.35
C ALA A 113 -8.68 -3.00 -6.41
N LEU A 114 -7.69 -2.88 -5.52
CA LEU A 114 -6.41 -3.58 -5.67
C LEU A 114 -6.09 -4.47 -4.46
N PRO A 115 -5.38 -5.60 -4.67
CA PRO A 115 -4.88 -6.41 -3.57
C PRO A 115 -3.88 -5.60 -2.71
N LEU A 116 -4.19 -5.45 -1.42
CA LEU A 116 -3.44 -4.56 -0.51
C LEU A 116 -2.00 -5.01 -0.28
N GLU A 117 -1.73 -6.31 -0.39
CA GLU A 117 -0.39 -6.89 -0.26
C GLU A 117 0.53 -6.57 -1.45
N ARG A 118 -0.04 -6.16 -2.59
CA ARG A 118 0.71 -5.74 -3.79
C ARG A 118 0.83 -4.22 -3.91
N THR A 119 0.20 -3.49 -2.99
CA THR A 119 0.09 -2.04 -3.06
C THR A 119 0.92 -1.38 -1.96
N LYS A 120 1.70 -0.38 -2.34
CA LYS A 120 2.50 0.43 -1.41
C LYS A 120 2.15 1.91 -1.61
N ILE A 121 1.80 2.58 -0.51
CA ILE A 121 1.61 4.03 -0.48
C ILE A 121 2.94 4.70 -0.15
N ILE A 122 3.30 5.71 -0.94
CA ILE A 122 4.46 6.56 -0.74
C ILE A 122 3.97 7.93 -0.33
N ILE A 123 4.54 8.45 0.75
CA ILE A 123 4.35 9.83 1.19
C ILE A 123 5.73 10.42 1.51
N TRP A 124 6.12 11.45 0.79
CA TRP A 124 7.29 12.26 1.10
C TRP A 124 6.90 13.32 2.13
N THR A 125 7.80 13.57 3.09
CA THR A 125 7.68 14.76 3.94
C THR A 125 7.82 16.02 3.08
N GLU A 126 7.22 17.13 3.52
CA GLU A 126 7.19 18.40 2.76
C GLU A 126 8.58 18.90 2.35
N ASN A 127 9.59 18.64 3.19
CA ASN A 127 10.98 18.98 2.94
C ASN A 127 11.73 17.99 2.03
N LEU A 128 11.04 16.96 1.49
CA LEU A 128 11.57 15.88 0.64
C LEU A 128 12.72 15.06 1.26
N LYS A 129 12.96 15.20 2.58
CA LYS A 129 14.05 14.49 3.26
C LYS A 129 13.70 13.05 3.58
N THR A 130 12.45 12.81 3.97
CA THR A 130 12.00 11.50 4.44
C THR A 130 10.89 10.98 3.53
N ARG A 131 10.97 9.68 3.23
CA ARG A 131 9.93 8.94 2.50
C ARG A 131 9.31 7.92 3.45
N LEU A 132 8.01 8.06 3.67
CA LEU A 132 7.20 7.08 4.37
C LEU A 132 6.67 6.07 3.36
N GLU A 133 6.81 4.79 3.69
CA GLU A 133 6.21 3.68 2.94
C GLU A 133 5.15 3.03 3.82
N ILE A 134 3.91 3.08 3.36
CA ILE A 134 2.75 2.62 4.12
C ILE A 134 2.08 1.48 3.34
N CYS A 135 1.83 0.36 4.02
CA CYS A 135 0.97 -0.69 3.48
C CYS A 135 -0.50 -0.25 3.69
N PRO A 136 -1.34 -0.14 2.65
CA PRO A 136 -2.73 0.31 2.78
C PRO A 136 -3.55 -0.52 3.77
N ARG A 137 -3.14 -1.77 4.02
CA ARG A 137 -3.77 -2.67 4.98
C ARG A 137 -3.87 -2.11 6.40
N ILE A 138 -3.03 -1.14 6.78
CA ILE A 138 -3.15 -0.49 8.09
C ILE A 138 -4.49 0.22 8.30
N PHE A 139 -5.19 0.59 7.22
CA PHE A 139 -6.50 1.25 7.27
C PHE A 139 -7.67 0.24 7.32
N ALA A 140 -7.40 -1.05 7.16
CA ALA A 140 -8.40 -2.12 7.13
C ALA A 140 -7.88 -3.36 7.89
N LEU A 141 -7.45 -3.14 9.15
CA LEU A 141 -6.95 -4.22 9.99
C LEU A 141 -8.10 -5.17 10.39
N PRO A 142 -7.88 -6.50 10.34
CA PRO A 142 -8.88 -7.44 10.81
C PRO A 142 -9.03 -7.33 12.33
N GLN A 143 -10.23 -7.66 12.84
CA GLN A 143 -10.39 -7.90 14.27
C GLN A 143 -9.56 -9.12 14.68
N LEU A 144 -8.82 -8.98 15.77
CA LEU A 144 -7.95 -10.02 16.29
C LEU A 144 -8.64 -10.69 17.48
N ASP A 145 -8.76 -12.02 17.41
CA ASP A 145 -9.13 -12.81 18.59
C ASP A 145 -7.94 -13.03 19.52
N GLU A 146 -8.22 -13.53 20.73
CA GLU A 146 -7.22 -13.75 21.77
C GLU A 146 -6.03 -14.59 21.30
N LEU A 147 -6.28 -15.65 20.53
CA LEU A 147 -5.21 -16.51 20.03
C LEU A 147 -4.34 -15.77 19.01
N SER A 148 -4.95 -14.97 18.14
CA SER A 148 -4.20 -14.11 17.20
C SER A 148 -3.30 -13.13 17.95
N ILE A 149 -3.83 -12.49 18.99
CA ILE A 149 -3.09 -11.55 19.83
C ILE A 149 -1.91 -12.26 20.51
N LYS A 150 -2.14 -13.44 21.09
CA LYS A 150 -1.07 -14.25 21.70
C LYS A 150 0.02 -14.62 20.70
N ILE A 151 -0.34 -15.08 19.50
CA ILE A 151 0.64 -15.40 18.44
C ILE A 151 1.45 -14.17 18.04
N LEU A 152 0.79 -13.03 17.78
CA LEU A 152 1.48 -11.79 17.41
C LEU A 152 2.36 -11.26 18.54
N SER A 153 1.92 -11.38 19.79
CA SER A 153 2.69 -10.99 20.98
C SER A 153 3.98 -11.83 21.10
N VAL A 154 3.88 -13.15 20.92
CA VAL A 154 5.05 -14.04 20.90
C VAL A 154 6.02 -13.67 19.77
N LEU A 155 5.51 -13.28 18.60
CA LEU A 155 6.34 -12.86 17.45
C LEU A 155 6.84 -11.42 17.52
N SER A 156 6.43 -10.64 18.52
CA SER A 156 6.68 -9.18 18.59
C SER A 156 8.14 -8.81 18.82
N ASP A 157 8.95 -9.72 19.36
CA ASP A 157 10.41 -9.54 19.48
C ASP A 157 11.14 -9.61 18.12
N GLY A 158 10.44 -9.97 17.04
CA GLY A 158 11.00 -10.11 15.70
C GLY A 158 11.81 -11.38 15.48
N VAL A 159 11.87 -12.29 16.45
CA VAL A 159 12.59 -13.57 16.29
C VAL A 159 11.73 -14.54 15.46
N PRO A 160 12.23 -15.05 14.33
CA PRO A 160 11.50 -16.01 13.50
C PRO A 160 11.26 -17.32 14.27
N ARG A 161 10.01 -17.80 14.30
CA ARG A 161 9.63 -19.03 15.03
C ARG A 161 8.92 -20.04 14.15
N ARG A 162 9.11 -21.33 14.42
CA ARG A 162 8.37 -22.42 13.77
C ARG A 162 7.03 -22.66 14.43
N LEU A 163 6.15 -23.37 13.72
CA LEU A 163 4.84 -23.80 14.25
C LEU A 163 4.95 -24.53 15.60
N LYS A 164 5.94 -25.42 15.77
CA LYS A 164 6.13 -26.18 17.02
C LYS A 164 6.43 -25.24 18.20
N GLU A 165 7.30 -24.26 18.00
CA GLU A 165 7.66 -23.28 19.04
C GLU A 165 6.45 -22.41 19.40
N LEU A 166 5.69 -21.96 18.39
CA LEU A 166 4.49 -21.16 18.61
C LEU A 166 3.41 -21.95 19.38
N THR A 167 3.22 -23.23 19.05
CA THR A 167 2.28 -24.13 19.75
C THR A 167 2.59 -24.22 21.25
N ILE A 168 3.87 -24.32 21.61
CA ILE A 168 4.33 -24.35 23.01
C ILE A 168 4.09 -23.00 23.68
N ASN A 169 4.54 -21.91 23.05
CA ASN A 169 4.48 -20.57 23.64
C ASN A 169 3.05 -20.06 23.88
N VAL A 170 2.11 -20.40 22.98
CA VAL A 170 0.71 -19.95 23.10
C VAL A 170 -0.18 -20.96 23.81
N ASN A 171 0.35 -22.13 24.16
CA ASN A 171 -0.36 -23.24 24.80
C ASN A 171 -1.69 -23.58 24.10
N ALA A 172 -1.64 -23.89 22.80
CA ALA A 172 -2.82 -24.26 22.01
C ALA A 172 -2.53 -25.42 21.05
N PRO A 173 -3.54 -26.20 20.60
CA PRO A 173 -3.32 -27.32 19.70
C PRO A 173 -2.67 -26.92 18.38
N LYS A 174 -1.76 -27.77 17.86
CA LYS A 174 -1.00 -27.52 16.62
C LYS A 174 -1.91 -27.17 15.43
N THR A 175 -3.02 -27.87 15.26
CA THR A 175 -3.99 -27.64 14.16
C THR A 175 -4.66 -26.27 14.27
N THR A 176 -5.01 -25.85 15.49
CA THR A 176 -5.58 -24.53 15.78
C THR A 176 -4.59 -23.42 15.49
N VAL A 177 -3.35 -23.54 15.98
CA VAL A 177 -2.28 -22.57 15.73
C VAL A 177 -1.94 -22.48 14.25
N PHE A 178 -1.86 -23.61 13.55
CA PHE A 178 -1.62 -23.64 12.10
C PHE A 178 -2.73 -22.92 11.32
N THR A 179 -3.99 -23.21 11.62
CA THR A 179 -5.14 -22.55 11.00
C THR A 179 -5.11 -21.05 11.26
N LYS A 180 -4.74 -20.63 12.47
CA LYS A 180 -4.63 -19.21 12.83
C LYS A 180 -3.49 -18.51 12.10
N LEU A 181 -2.31 -19.15 12.04
CA LEU A 181 -1.17 -18.64 11.30
C LEU A 181 -1.48 -18.45 9.82
N LYS A 182 -2.19 -19.41 9.20
CA LYS A 182 -2.62 -19.27 7.81
C LYS A 182 -3.44 -18.00 7.60
N LYS A 183 -4.42 -17.73 8.47
CA LYS A 183 -5.23 -16.49 8.43
C LYS A 183 -4.39 -15.24 8.67
N LEU A 184 -3.43 -15.28 9.59
CA LEU A 184 -2.52 -14.14 9.85
C LEU A 184 -1.58 -13.87 8.68
N VAL A 185 -1.17 -14.90 7.95
CA VAL A 185 -0.38 -14.79 6.71
C VAL A 185 -1.24 -14.24 5.56
N GLU A 186 -2.44 -14.79 5.36
CA GLU A 186 -3.40 -14.31 4.35
C GLU A 186 -3.79 -12.83 4.60
N SER A 187 -3.89 -12.43 5.86
CA SER A 187 -4.14 -11.05 6.25
C SER A 187 -2.86 -10.19 6.34
N GLY A 188 -1.69 -10.69 5.95
CA GLY A 188 -0.45 -9.90 5.89
C GLY A 188 0.06 -9.37 7.22
N LEU A 189 -0.40 -9.91 8.36
CA LEU A 189 0.07 -9.55 9.70
C LEU A 189 1.31 -10.37 10.11
N VAL A 190 1.46 -11.54 9.50
CA VAL A 190 2.61 -12.43 9.61
C VAL A 190 3.08 -12.76 8.21
N TYR A 191 4.38 -12.99 8.02
CA TYR A 191 4.89 -13.59 6.80
C TYR A 191 5.58 -14.92 7.09
N GLU A 192 5.55 -15.82 6.11
CA GLU A 192 6.25 -17.09 6.16
C GLU A 192 7.57 -17.01 5.39
N SER A 193 8.66 -17.47 6.01
CA SER A 193 9.97 -17.65 5.38
C SER A 193 10.27 -19.14 5.27
N ARG A 194 10.55 -19.61 4.06
CA ARG A 194 10.95 -21.00 3.79
C ARG A 194 12.45 -21.13 3.95
N GLU A 195 12.90 -21.24 5.20
CA GLU A 195 14.30 -21.45 5.57
C GLU A 195 14.55 -22.90 5.97
N ARG A 196 15.58 -23.53 5.39
CA ARG A 196 15.95 -24.88 5.81
C ARG A 196 16.43 -24.87 7.28
N PRO A 197 15.97 -25.81 8.13
CA PRO A 197 14.89 -26.78 7.89
C PRO A 197 13.49 -26.21 8.21
N GLY A 198 12.60 -26.10 7.20
CA GLY A 198 11.17 -25.87 7.39
C GLY A 198 10.64 -24.46 7.08
N ILE A 199 9.53 -24.11 7.73
CA ILE A 199 8.87 -22.80 7.61
C ILE A 199 8.99 -22.07 8.95
N LYS A 200 9.43 -20.82 8.89
CA LYS A 200 9.43 -19.89 10.02
C LYS A 200 8.44 -18.77 9.78
N TYR A 201 7.85 -18.27 10.86
CA TYR A 201 6.88 -17.19 10.87
C TYR A 201 7.47 -15.97 11.56
N MET A 202 7.18 -14.80 11.02
CA MET A 202 7.63 -13.51 11.55
C MET A 202 6.51 -12.48 11.44
N ILE A 203 6.43 -11.61 12.45
CA ILE A 203 5.46 -10.50 12.43
C ILE A 203 5.86 -9.46 11.36
N THR A 204 4.88 -8.93 10.63
CA THR A 204 5.09 -7.81 9.70
C THR A 204 5.00 -6.48 10.44
N ASN A 205 5.39 -5.37 9.79
CA ASN A 205 5.14 -4.04 10.36
C ASN A 205 3.64 -3.79 10.58
N THR A 206 2.79 -4.26 9.67
CA THR A 206 1.32 -4.22 9.81
C THR A 206 0.86 -5.03 11.03
N GLY A 207 1.42 -6.22 11.26
CA GLY A 207 1.15 -7.02 12.46
C GLY A 207 1.55 -6.32 13.75
N ARG A 208 2.70 -5.64 13.77
CA ARG A 208 3.16 -4.85 14.93
C ARG A 208 2.21 -3.69 15.23
N ILE A 209 1.75 -2.99 14.20
CA ILE A 209 0.77 -1.90 14.35
C ILE A 209 -0.55 -2.45 14.89
N ALA A 210 -1.04 -3.56 14.32
CA ALA A 210 -2.29 -4.19 14.77
C ALA A 210 -2.24 -4.60 16.25
N LEU A 211 -1.13 -5.20 16.69
CA LEU A 211 -0.92 -5.55 18.09
C LEU A 211 -0.96 -4.32 19.00
N LYS A 212 -0.21 -3.25 18.66
CA LYS A 212 -0.17 -2.00 19.44
C LYS A 212 -1.54 -1.33 19.57
N ILE A 213 -2.34 -1.34 18.51
CA ILE A 213 -3.70 -0.77 18.52
C ILE A 213 -4.61 -1.55 19.48
N VAL A 214 -4.51 -2.88 19.49
CA VAL A 214 -5.30 -3.71 20.40
C VAL A 214 -4.86 -3.50 21.85
N GLU A 215 -3.57 -3.50 22.12
CA GLU A 215 -3.02 -3.26 23.47
C GLU A 215 -3.46 -1.90 24.06
N ALA A 216 -3.58 -0.87 23.21
CA ALA A 216 -4.05 0.44 23.60
C ALA A 216 -5.55 0.48 23.98
N LYS A 217 -6.38 -0.43 23.44
CA LYS A 217 -7.82 -0.52 23.78
C LYS A 217 -8.10 -1.22 25.10
N THR A 218 -7.15 -2.02 25.57
CA THR A 218 -7.22 -2.77 26.83
C THR A 218 -6.62 -2.03 28.03
N LYS A 219 -6.05 -0.83 27.81
CA LYS A 219 -5.62 0.10 28.87
C LYS A 219 -6.72 1.09 29.17
#